data_AF-A0A956I9T7-F1
#
_entry.id   AF-A0A956I9T7-F1
#
_cell.length_a   1.000
_cell.length_b   1.000
_cell.length_c   1.000
_cell.angle_alpha   90.00
_cell.angle_beta   90.00
_cell.angle_gamma   90.00
#
_symmetry.space_group_name_H-M   'P 1'
#
loop_
_entity.id
_entity.type
_entity.pdbx_description
1 polymer ?
#
loop_
_entity_poly.entity_id
_entity_poly.type
_entity_poly.pdbx_seq_one_letter_code
_entity_poly.pdbx_strand_id
1 'polypeptide(L)'
;TATSAPLRVVMFQHGITSDRSDGLGLAETICGAGYAVVMIDAPYHGMRALGSNPDTRNRFTGEATPDGFGDRRGSAIIVDFAGLQDFGGDLVDFHPVYFRDAMRQGAADLLATVRMLRGNDWSMLGEQDEALSTLALSEERLGFVGYSLGGILGTIFVSSEPEVGAAMLAFTGGSIVHAVAESPAFNSAYLPQLFPLMGLDATQIDYVALHPSFYPEIALWATLFDRGDSMGYARTLRRSDTNVLLTMALHDETLPNVNTESLARVLDAPMLGGEPLYVDLDTTTAPLRGNAVSDGTTRTRGLQLFDPANHGALLWES
;
A
#
# COMPACT_ATOMS: atom_id res chain seq x y z
N THR A 1 30.97 -6.71 25.80
CA THR A 1 30.17 -6.37 24.61
C THR A 1 28.86 -5.83 25.11
N ALA A 2 28.55 -4.56 24.85
CA ALA A 2 27.30 -3.97 25.30
C ALA A 2 26.16 -4.59 24.45
N THR A 3 25.24 -5.32 25.08
CA THR A 3 23.98 -5.72 24.46
C THR A 3 23.28 -4.47 23.96
N SER A 4 23.13 -4.32 22.64
CA SER A 4 22.33 -3.24 22.07
C SER A 4 20.91 -3.34 22.59
N ALA A 5 20.29 -2.20 22.92
CA ALA A 5 18.88 -2.19 23.31
C ALA A 5 18.02 -2.79 22.18
N PRO A 6 16.89 -3.47 22.49
CA PRO A 6 16.02 -4.03 21.46
C PRO A 6 15.56 -2.96 20.47
N LEU A 7 15.64 -3.26 19.17
CA LEU A 7 15.32 -2.32 18.11
C LEU A 7 13.80 -2.15 17.96
N ARG A 8 13.34 -0.90 17.91
CA ARG A 8 11.95 -0.60 17.53
C ARG A 8 11.74 -0.93 16.06
N VAL A 9 10.53 -1.30 15.67
CA VAL A 9 10.30 -1.82 14.32
C VAL A 9 9.38 -0.90 13.51
N VAL A 10 9.75 -0.67 12.25
CA VAL A 10 8.90 -0.09 11.22
C VAL A 10 8.67 -1.14 10.14
N MET A 11 7.40 -1.43 9.87
CA MET A 11 7.01 -2.28 8.75
C MET A 11 6.81 -1.45 7.48
N PHE A 12 7.15 -1.99 6.32
CA PHE A 12 6.95 -1.35 5.03
C PHE A 12 6.22 -2.27 4.04
N GLN A 13 5.28 -1.70 3.27
CA GLN A 13 4.58 -2.38 2.18
C GLN A 13 4.68 -1.56 0.88
N HIS A 14 5.12 -2.23 -0.19
CA HIS A 14 5.39 -1.65 -1.50
C HIS A 14 4.14 -1.39 -2.36
N GLY A 15 4.32 -0.70 -3.50
CA GLY A 15 3.29 -0.41 -4.51
C GLY A 15 3.03 -1.56 -5.50
N ILE A 16 1.95 -1.44 -6.30
CA ILE A 16 1.43 -2.55 -7.14
C ILE A 16 2.34 -3.00 -8.29
N THR A 17 3.24 -2.15 -8.76
CA THR A 17 4.15 -2.48 -9.87
C THR A 17 5.53 -2.91 -9.40
N SER A 18 5.68 -3.19 -8.10
CA SER A 18 6.98 -3.30 -7.46
C SER A 18 7.04 -4.48 -6.49
N ASP A 19 7.98 -4.46 -5.56
CA ASP A 19 8.13 -5.49 -4.52
C ASP A 19 8.83 -4.92 -3.28
N ARG A 20 9.08 -5.78 -2.29
CA ARG A 20 9.60 -5.40 -0.98
C ARG A 20 10.90 -4.59 -1.02
N SER A 21 11.71 -4.68 -2.06
CA SER A 21 12.98 -3.96 -2.12
C SER A 21 12.80 -2.44 -2.19
N ASP A 22 11.61 -1.92 -2.51
CA ASP A 22 11.36 -0.48 -2.49
C ASP A 22 11.54 0.13 -1.10
N GLY A 23 11.34 -0.66 -0.04
CA GLY A 23 11.56 -0.19 1.32
C GLY A 23 13.03 0.10 1.62
N LEU A 24 13.97 -0.38 0.78
CA LEU A 24 15.39 -0.02 0.88
C LEU A 24 15.62 1.47 0.65
N GLY A 25 14.76 2.16 -0.12
CA GLY A 25 14.82 3.61 -0.29
C GLY A 25 14.59 4.40 1.00
N LEU A 26 13.94 3.78 2.01
CA LEU A 26 13.71 4.37 3.33
C LEU A 26 14.62 3.76 4.41
N ALA A 27 15.32 2.67 4.11
CA ALA A 27 16.06 1.89 5.10
C ALA A 27 17.14 2.73 5.79
N GLU A 28 17.92 3.52 5.07
CA GLU A 28 18.96 4.35 5.68
C GLU A 28 18.37 5.35 6.70
N THR A 29 17.27 6.03 6.33
CA THR A 29 16.60 6.99 7.22
C THR A 29 16.02 6.31 8.46
N ILE A 30 15.35 5.17 8.29
CA ILE A 30 14.71 4.42 9.39
C ILE A 30 15.75 3.78 10.31
N CYS A 31 16.74 3.09 9.74
CA CYS A 31 17.82 2.44 10.48
C CYS A 31 18.73 3.46 11.16
N GLY A 32 19.05 4.57 10.49
CA GLY A 32 19.80 5.69 11.07
C GLY A 32 19.09 6.35 12.26
N ALA A 33 17.76 6.25 12.32
CA ALA A 33 16.97 6.68 13.47
C ALA A 33 16.87 5.63 14.60
N GLY A 34 17.53 4.47 14.47
CA GLY A 34 17.57 3.41 15.48
C GLY A 34 16.42 2.40 15.41
N TYR A 35 15.75 2.28 14.26
CA TYR A 35 14.67 1.33 14.04
C TYR A 35 15.12 0.19 13.12
N ALA A 36 14.63 -1.03 13.36
CA ALA A 36 14.66 -2.09 12.35
C ALA A 36 13.55 -1.85 11.32
N VAL A 37 13.83 -2.13 10.04
CA VAL A 37 12.84 -2.11 8.96
C VAL A 37 12.51 -3.53 8.53
N VAL A 38 11.21 -3.84 8.39
CA VAL A 38 10.72 -5.16 7.97
C VAL A 38 9.86 -4.98 6.72
N MET A 39 10.18 -5.72 5.66
CA MET A 39 9.55 -5.59 4.35
C MET A 39 9.14 -6.97 3.86
N ILE A 40 7.90 -7.10 3.37
CA ILE A 40 7.40 -8.35 2.77
C ILE A 40 6.86 -8.08 1.38
N ASP A 41 6.89 -9.11 0.54
CA ASP A 41 6.20 -9.06 -0.75
C ASP A 41 4.69 -9.25 -0.54
N ALA A 42 3.89 -8.43 -1.21
CA ALA A 42 2.46 -8.70 -1.36
C ALA A 42 2.24 -10.01 -2.15
N PRO A 43 1.04 -10.63 -2.06
CA PRO A 43 0.69 -11.76 -2.93
C PRO A 43 1.01 -11.45 -4.40
N TYR A 44 1.54 -12.41 -5.16
CA TYR A 44 1.86 -12.27 -6.59
C TYR A 44 2.97 -11.26 -6.96
N HIS A 45 3.67 -10.68 -5.98
CA HIS A 45 4.78 -9.75 -6.23
C HIS A 45 6.11 -10.35 -5.75
N GLY A 46 7.23 -9.80 -6.23
CA GLY A 46 8.58 -10.19 -5.79
C GLY A 46 8.79 -11.71 -5.79
N MET A 47 9.23 -12.26 -4.66
CA MET A 47 9.48 -13.70 -4.52
C MET A 47 8.21 -14.56 -4.56
N ARG A 48 7.04 -13.93 -4.54
CA ARG A 48 5.72 -14.56 -4.60
C ARG A 48 5.08 -14.44 -5.99
N ALA A 49 5.80 -13.89 -6.97
CA ALA A 49 5.33 -13.79 -8.35
C ALA A 49 5.05 -15.17 -8.96
N LEU A 50 4.06 -15.24 -9.84
CA LEU A 50 3.77 -16.46 -10.60
C LEU A 50 4.91 -16.80 -11.56
N GLY A 51 5.21 -18.09 -11.70
CA GLY A 51 6.29 -18.61 -12.54
C GLY A 51 7.12 -19.68 -11.83
N SER A 52 7.98 -20.37 -12.57
CA SER A 52 8.79 -21.49 -12.04
C SER A 52 10.06 -21.04 -11.31
N ASN A 53 10.59 -19.85 -11.62
CA ASN A 53 11.70 -19.25 -10.88
C ASN A 53 11.55 -17.73 -10.83
N PRO A 54 11.14 -17.16 -9.67
CA PRO A 54 10.92 -15.73 -9.55
C PRO A 54 12.22 -14.93 -9.41
N ASP A 55 13.39 -15.56 -9.19
CA ASP A 55 14.66 -14.88 -8.90
C ASP A 55 15.81 -15.54 -9.67
N THR A 56 16.23 -14.88 -10.75
CA THR A 56 17.27 -15.33 -11.68
C THR A 56 18.37 -14.29 -11.86
N ARG A 57 18.17 -13.06 -11.40
CA ARG A 57 19.10 -11.96 -11.61
C ARG A 57 19.24 -11.11 -10.36
N ASN A 58 20.41 -10.52 -10.22
CA ASN A 58 20.67 -9.57 -9.17
C ASN A 58 20.11 -8.23 -9.62
N ARG A 59 19.20 -7.67 -8.85
CA ARG A 59 18.52 -6.41 -9.16
C ARG A 59 19.47 -5.23 -9.24
N PHE A 60 20.47 -5.19 -8.37
CA PHE A 60 21.33 -4.03 -8.20
C PHE A 60 22.52 -4.03 -9.16
N THR A 61 22.96 -5.21 -9.61
CA THR A 61 24.09 -5.35 -10.54
C THR A 61 23.65 -5.75 -11.96
N GLY A 62 22.45 -6.33 -12.12
CA GLY A 62 21.94 -6.88 -13.37
C GLY A 62 22.54 -8.24 -13.75
N GLU A 63 23.43 -8.79 -12.92
CA GLU A 63 24.07 -10.09 -13.13
C GLU A 63 23.04 -11.24 -13.11
N ALA A 64 23.32 -12.34 -13.80
CA ALA A 64 22.45 -13.52 -13.81
C ALA A 64 22.66 -14.40 -12.57
N THR A 65 22.51 -13.81 -11.39
CA THR A 65 22.72 -14.42 -10.08
C THR A 65 21.57 -14.05 -9.15
N PRO A 66 20.90 -15.02 -8.49
CA PRO A 66 19.81 -14.70 -7.58
C PRO A 66 20.28 -13.82 -6.41
N ASP A 67 19.46 -12.86 -5.99
CA ASP A 67 19.77 -11.94 -4.89
C ASP A 67 18.70 -11.89 -3.77
N GLY A 68 17.68 -12.72 -3.88
CA GLY A 68 16.58 -12.80 -2.94
C GLY A 68 15.50 -11.75 -3.18
N PHE A 69 15.51 -10.99 -4.27
CA PHE A 69 14.41 -10.14 -4.70
C PHE A 69 13.85 -10.62 -6.03
N GLY A 70 12.54 -10.85 -6.11
CA GLY A 70 11.97 -11.42 -7.33
C GLY A 70 12.06 -10.48 -8.53
N ASP A 71 12.44 -10.99 -9.69
CA ASP A 71 12.74 -10.22 -10.91
C ASP A 71 11.54 -9.52 -11.53
N ARG A 72 10.34 -10.05 -11.30
CA ARG A 72 9.12 -9.54 -11.94
C ARG A 72 8.71 -8.22 -11.27
N ARG A 73 8.54 -7.18 -12.09
CA ARG A 73 8.02 -5.84 -11.76
C ARG A 73 7.13 -5.31 -12.90
N GLY A 74 6.51 -4.16 -12.70
CA GLY A 74 5.76 -3.45 -13.73
C GLY A 74 4.32 -3.93 -13.91
N SER A 75 3.73 -3.53 -15.04
CA SER A 75 2.30 -3.71 -15.34
C SER A 75 1.84 -5.17 -15.38
N ALA A 76 2.75 -6.11 -15.67
CA ALA A 76 2.44 -7.53 -15.70
C ALA A 76 2.04 -8.08 -14.32
N ILE A 77 2.46 -7.47 -13.22
CA ILE A 77 2.01 -7.89 -11.88
C ILE A 77 0.58 -7.43 -11.60
N ILE A 78 0.17 -6.27 -12.13
CA ILE A 78 -1.21 -5.80 -11.96
C ILE A 78 -2.19 -6.83 -12.49
N VAL A 79 -1.88 -7.46 -13.63
CA VAL A 79 -2.72 -8.50 -14.23
C VAL A 79 -2.85 -9.71 -13.31
N ASP A 80 -1.74 -10.23 -12.79
CA ASP A 80 -1.74 -11.37 -11.86
C ASP A 80 -2.48 -11.03 -10.56
N PHE A 81 -2.14 -9.90 -9.93
CA PHE A 81 -2.71 -9.50 -8.65
C PHE A 81 -4.21 -9.16 -8.74
N ALA A 82 -4.65 -8.58 -9.85
CA ALA A 82 -6.08 -8.33 -10.12
C ALA A 82 -6.81 -9.52 -10.73
N GLY A 83 -6.11 -10.59 -11.08
CA GLY A 83 -6.68 -11.79 -11.68
C GLY A 83 -7.36 -11.52 -13.02
N LEU A 84 -6.95 -10.46 -13.73
CA LEU A 84 -7.59 -10.02 -15.00
C LEU A 84 -7.41 -11.04 -16.12
N GLN A 85 -6.33 -11.84 -16.04
CA GLN A 85 -6.03 -12.93 -16.97
C GLN A 85 -5.46 -14.10 -16.17
N ASP A 86 -5.89 -15.32 -16.50
CA ASP A 86 -5.27 -16.54 -15.97
C ASP A 86 -4.20 -17.05 -16.94
N PHE A 87 -2.95 -16.66 -16.70
CA PHE A 87 -1.82 -17.16 -17.49
C PHE A 87 -1.41 -18.59 -17.13
N GLY A 88 -1.90 -19.14 -16.01
CA GLY A 88 -1.56 -20.47 -15.49
C GLY A 88 -2.55 -21.58 -15.87
N GLY A 89 -3.80 -21.22 -16.17
CA GLY A 89 -4.85 -22.13 -16.67
C GLY A 89 -5.57 -22.97 -15.61
N ASP A 90 -5.35 -22.71 -14.32
CA ASP A 90 -5.92 -23.46 -13.21
C ASP A 90 -7.06 -22.70 -12.48
N LEU A 91 -7.33 -21.45 -12.86
CA LEU A 91 -8.38 -20.61 -12.28
C LEU A 91 -9.55 -20.45 -13.25
N VAL A 92 -10.74 -20.20 -12.71
CA VAL A 92 -11.94 -19.89 -13.51
C VAL A 92 -11.71 -18.55 -14.23
N ASP A 93 -12.26 -18.40 -15.45
CA ASP A 93 -12.40 -17.10 -16.12
C ASP A 93 -12.76 -16.00 -15.11
N PHE A 94 -12.00 -14.90 -15.12
CA PHE A 94 -12.03 -13.76 -14.21
C PHE A 94 -13.11 -13.76 -13.11
N HIS A 95 -12.67 -13.86 -11.85
CA HIS A 95 -13.57 -13.81 -10.70
C HIS A 95 -13.46 -12.44 -9.98
N PRO A 96 -14.53 -11.63 -9.89
CA PRO A 96 -14.49 -10.27 -9.30
C PRO A 96 -13.94 -10.23 -7.87
N VAL A 97 -14.16 -11.30 -7.11
CA VAL A 97 -13.65 -11.38 -5.73
C VAL A 97 -12.16 -11.72 -5.63
N TYR A 98 -11.51 -12.10 -6.72
CA TYR A 98 -10.09 -12.46 -6.73
C TYR A 98 -9.24 -11.30 -6.21
N PHE A 99 -9.37 -10.12 -6.83
CA PHE A 99 -8.62 -8.95 -6.41
C PHE A 99 -8.95 -8.53 -4.97
N ARG A 100 -10.23 -8.60 -4.59
CA ARG A 100 -10.67 -8.38 -3.19
C ARG A 100 -9.94 -9.32 -2.22
N ASP A 101 -9.84 -10.60 -2.58
CA ASP A 101 -9.24 -11.62 -1.72
C ASP A 101 -7.71 -11.54 -1.74
N ALA A 102 -7.07 -11.15 -2.85
CA ALA A 102 -5.65 -10.82 -2.92
C ALA A 102 -5.30 -9.65 -1.98
N MET A 103 -6.13 -8.60 -1.95
CA MET A 103 -5.98 -7.48 -1.01
C MET A 103 -6.11 -7.93 0.45
N ARG A 104 -7.12 -8.74 0.75
CA ARG A 104 -7.32 -9.28 2.10
C ARG A 104 -6.21 -10.23 2.52
N GLN A 105 -5.70 -11.03 1.61
CA GLN A 105 -4.55 -11.90 1.85
C GLN A 105 -3.31 -11.06 2.16
N GLY A 106 -3.06 -9.97 1.41
CA GLY A 106 -1.96 -9.04 1.72
C GLY A 106 -2.06 -8.45 3.13
N ALA A 107 -3.25 -8.03 3.55
CA ALA A 107 -3.47 -7.57 4.93
C ALA A 107 -3.29 -8.70 5.98
N ALA A 108 -3.73 -9.92 5.67
CA ALA A 108 -3.54 -11.09 6.54
C ALA A 108 -2.05 -11.46 6.69
N ASP A 109 -1.26 -11.33 5.63
CA ASP A 109 0.18 -11.57 5.66
C ASP A 109 0.91 -10.53 6.52
N LEU A 110 0.47 -9.26 6.49
CA LEU A 110 0.96 -8.23 7.39
C LEU A 110 0.63 -8.55 8.86
N LEU A 111 -0.60 -9.00 9.15
CA LEU A 111 -0.97 -9.47 10.50
C LEU A 111 -0.12 -10.67 10.95
N ALA A 112 0.14 -11.63 10.07
CA ALA A 112 1.02 -12.76 10.35
C ALA A 112 2.46 -12.31 10.61
N THR A 113 2.93 -11.28 9.89
CA THR A 113 4.25 -10.68 10.09
C THR A 113 4.36 -10.05 11.47
N VAL A 114 3.33 -9.35 11.95
CA VAL A 114 3.32 -8.85 13.34
C VAL A 114 3.47 -9.97 14.35
N ARG A 115 2.76 -11.09 14.17
CA ARG A 115 2.88 -12.26 15.06
C ARG A 115 4.29 -12.85 15.05
N MET A 116 4.92 -12.94 13.88
CA MET A 116 6.32 -13.37 13.75
C MET A 116 7.25 -12.41 14.51
N LEU A 117 7.09 -11.09 14.32
CA LEU A 117 7.90 -10.07 14.99
C LEU A 117 7.76 -10.14 16.52
N ARG A 118 6.55 -10.41 17.02
CA ARG A 118 6.27 -10.56 18.46
C ARG A 118 6.75 -11.89 19.03
N GLY A 119 6.95 -12.91 18.21
CA GLY A 119 7.63 -14.14 18.62
C GLY A 119 9.09 -13.92 19.02
N ASN A 120 9.75 -12.92 18.40
CA ASN A 120 11.11 -12.46 18.71
C ASN A 120 12.18 -13.57 18.78
N ASP A 121 12.00 -14.66 18.02
CA ASP A 121 12.97 -15.74 17.89
C ASP A 121 13.78 -15.55 16.60
N TRP A 122 14.98 -14.97 16.76
CA TRP A 122 15.92 -14.68 15.67
C TRP A 122 17.18 -15.55 15.75
N SER A 123 17.14 -16.64 16.52
CA SER A 123 18.29 -17.52 16.75
C SER A 123 18.93 -18.00 15.44
N MET A 124 18.12 -18.39 14.45
CA MET A 124 18.61 -18.79 13.13
C MET A 124 19.38 -17.69 12.38
N LEU A 125 19.03 -16.41 12.57
CA LEU A 125 19.79 -15.31 11.97
C LEU A 125 21.14 -15.15 12.68
N GLY A 126 21.17 -15.32 14.00
CA GLY A 126 22.41 -15.32 14.79
C GLY A 126 23.36 -16.47 14.48
N GLU A 127 22.83 -17.61 14.05
CA GLU A 127 23.63 -18.75 13.55
C GLU A 127 24.23 -18.47 12.16
N GLN A 128 23.55 -17.67 11.33
CA GLN A 128 24.00 -17.30 9.99
C GLN A 128 24.99 -16.12 9.98
N ASP A 129 24.80 -15.16 10.88
CA ASP A 129 25.66 -13.98 11.03
C ASP A 129 25.86 -13.66 12.52
N GLU A 130 27.12 -13.73 12.98
CA GLU A 130 27.49 -13.43 14.36
C GLU A 130 27.09 -12.00 14.78
N ALA A 131 27.03 -11.05 13.83
CA ALA A 131 26.57 -9.69 14.10
C ALA A 131 25.08 -9.65 14.52
N LEU A 132 24.30 -10.66 14.15
CA LEU A 132 22.88 -10.80 14.48
C LEU A 132 22.63 -11.72 15.69
N SER A 133 23.68 -12.30 16.29
CA SER A 133 23.57 -13.22 17.45
C SER A 133 22.89 -12.62 18.68
N THR A 134 22.83 -11.29 18.77
CA THR A 134 22.18 -10.55 19.86
C THR A 134 20.97 -9.74 19.38
N LEU A 135 20.48 -10.01 18.17
CA LEU A 135 19.30 -9.33 17.61
C LEU A 135 18.09 -9.56 18.52
N ALA A 136 17.54 -8.45 18.99
CA ALA A 136 16.28 -8.42 19.72
C ALA A 136 15.44 -7.25 19.21
N LEU A 137 14.16 -7.48 19.01
CA LEU A 137 13.20 -6.43 18.65
C LEU A 137 12.41 -5.99 19.89
N SER A 138 12.06 -4.72 19.91
CA SER A 138 11.28 -4.11 20.99
C SER A 138 9.82 -4.55 20.91
N GLU A 139 9.22 -4.76 22.09
CA GLU A 139 7.78 -5.01 22.26
C GLU A 139 6.94 -3.73 22.16
N GLU A 140 7.57 -2.55 22.03
CA GLU A 140 6.83 -1.32 21.76
C GLU A 140 6.01 -1.40 20.47
N ARG A 141 4.94 -0.59 20.42
CA ARG A 141 4.09 -0.47 19.23
C ARG A 141 4.90 -0.13 17.99
N LEU A 142 4.52 -0.78 16.89
CA LEU A 142 5.16 -0.72 15.59
C LEU A 142 4.86 0.61 14.88
N GLY A 143 5.81 1.02 14.04
CA GLY A 143 5.52 1.93 12.93
C GLY A 143 5.12 1.16 11.68
N PHE A 144 4.34 1.77 10.80
CA PHE A 144 4.00 1.22 9.50
C PHE A 144 4.13 2.29 8.41
N VAL A 145 4.67 1.93 7.25
CA VAL A 145 4.71 2.75 6.04
C VAL A 145 4.13 1.93 4.89
N GLY A 146 3.02 2.41 4.33
CA GLY A 146 2.41 1.82 3.15
C GLY A 146 2.46 2.80 2.00
N TYR A 147 3.07 2.41 0.88
CA TYR A 147 3.17 3.25 -0.31
C TYR A 147 2.24 2.75 -1.42
N SER A 148 1.43 3.65 -2.00
CA SER A 148 0.49 3.31 -3.09
C SER A 148 -0.41 2.13 -2.70
N LEU A 149 -0.37 1.00 -3.42
CA LEU A 149 -1.03 -0.25 -3.00
C LEU A 149 -0.76 -0.62 -1.54
N GLY A 150 0.48 -0.46 -1.08
CA GLY A 150 0.84 -0.73 0.31
C GLY A 150 0.11 0.16 1.31
N GLY A 151 -0.31 1.36 0.92
CA GLY A 151 -1.18 2.23 1.72
C GLY A 151 -2.64 1.75 1.75
N ILE A 152 -3.13 1.17 0.65
CA ILE A 152 -4.45 0.51 0.60
C ILE A 152 -4.45 -0.71 1.53
N LEU A 153 -3.49 -1.62 1.34
CA LEU A 153 -3.30 -2.80 2.19
C LEU A 153 -3.07 -2.39 3.65
N GLY A 154 -2.26 -1.35 3.85
CA GLY A 154 -1.97 -0.75 5.14
C GLY A 154 -3.21 -0.24 5.86
N THR A 155 -4.14 0.40 5.16
CA THR A 155 -5.40 0.86 5.78
C THR A 155 -6.21 -0.32 6.32
N ILE A 156 -6.25 -1.43 5.58
CA ILE A 156 -6.94 -2.67 5.98
C ILE A 156 -6.22 -3.28 7.19
N PHE A 157 -4.91 -3.48 7.08
CA PHE A 157 -4.04 -4.04 8.12
C PHE A 157 -4.11 -3.25 9.43
N VAL A 158 -3.79 -1.96 9.40
CA VAL A 158 -3.72 -1.10 10.59
C VAL A 158 -5.10 -0.95 11.25
N SER A 159 -6.20 -1.01 10.49
CA SER A 159 -7.54 -0.99 11.08
C SER A 159 -7.84 -2.18 12.00
N SER A 160 -7.09 -3.28 11.85
CA SER A 160 -7.29 -4.55 12.55
C SER A 160 -6.12 -4.93 13.46
N GLU A 161 -5.07 -4.12 13.52
CA GLU A 161 -3.83 -4.41 14.25
C GLU A 161 -3.54 -3.34 15.33
N PRO A 162 -3.89 -3.60 16.60
CA PRO A 162 -3.65 -2.65 17.69
C PRO A 162 -2.15 -2.42 17.98
N GLU A 163 -1.26 -3.33 17.58
CA GLU A 163 0.19 -3.19 17.78
C GLU A 163 0.80 -2.05 16.94
N VAL A 164 0.10 -1.48 15.96
CA VAL A 164 0.60 -0.34 15.17
C VAL A 164 0.25 0.98 15.85
N GLY A 165 1.25 1.72 16.31
CA GLY A 165 1.09 3.00 16.99
C GLY A 165 1.13 4.23 16.09
N ALA A 166 1.79 4.10 14.93
CA ALA A 166 1.83 5.15 13.91
C ALA A 166 1.89 4.53 12.51
N ALA A 167 1.12 5.09 11.59
CA ALA A 167 1.09 4.67 10.19
C ALA A 167 1.28 5.88 9.26
N MET A 168 2.16 5.73 8.28
CA MET A 168 2.26 6.61 7.13
C MET A 168 1.62 5.91 5.93
N LEU A 169 0.54 6.49 5.41
CA LEU A 169 -0.23 6.01 4.26
C LEU A 169 0.08 6.93 3.09
N ALA A 170 1.10 6.57 2.31
CA ALA A 170 1.73 7.47 1.38
C ALA A 170 1.27 7.28 -0.06
N PHE A 171 0.91 8.39 -0.74
CA PHE A 171 0.50 8.41 -2.15
C PHE A 171 -0.54 7.33 -2.45
N THR A 172 -1.55 7.25 -1.57
CA THR A 172 -2.54 6.18 -1.55
C THR A 172 -3.94 6.76 -1.46
N GLY A 173 -4.95 5.95 -1.76
CA GLY A 173 -6.34 6.30 -1.58
C GLY A 173 -7.17 5.06 -1.34
N GLY A 174 -8.37 5.05 -1.91
CA GLY A 174 -9.26 3.90 -1.98
C GLY A 174 -10.28 4.09 -3.09
N SER A 175 -11.40 3.37 -3.03
CA SER A 175 -12.37 3.29 -4.14
C SER A 175 -11.68 2.91 -5.46
N ILE A 176 -10.86 1.83 -5.44
CA ILE A 176 -9.93 1.46 -6.53
C ILE A 176 -10.60 1.41 -7.90
N VAL A 177 -11.81 0.86 -8.01
CA VAL A 177 -12.50 0.76 -9.29
C VAL A 177 -12.72 2.16 -9.91
N HIS A 178 -13.03 3.14 -9.07
CA HIS A 178 -13.15 4.54 -9.49
C HIS A 178 -11.77 5.19 -9.67
N ALA A 179 -10.79 4.84 -8.83
CA ALA A 179 -9.41 5.29 -9.01
C ALA A 179 -8.88 4.90 -10.40
N VAL A 180 -9.14 3.68 -10.86
CA VAL A 180 -8.76 3.22 -12.21
C VAL A 180 -9.47 4.01 -13.30
N ALA A 181 -10.74 4.35 -13.10
CA ALA A 181 -11.50 5.13 -14.08
C ALA A 181 -10.99 6.56 -14.23
N GLU A 182 -10.62 7.20 -13.12
CA GLU A 182 -10.15 8.59 -13.06
C GLU A 182 -8.64 8.74 -13.31
N SER A 183 -7.84 7.68 -13.10
CA SER A 183 -6.37 7.71 -13.17
C SER A 183 -5.86 7.84 -14.62
N PRO A 184 -5.08 8.89 -14.94
CA PRO A 184 -4.41 9.00 -16.23
C PRO A 184 -3.49 7.82 -16.55
N ALA A 185 -2.78 7.27 -15.55
CA ALA A 185 -1.87 6.15 -15.74
C ALA A 185 -2.59 4.80 -15.93
N PHE A 186 -3.79 4.63 -15.37
CA PHE A 186 -4.49 3.35 -15.38
C PHE A 186 -5.69 3.26 -16.33
N ASN A 187 -6.39 4.36 -16.60
CA ASN A 187 -7.68 4.29 -17.29
C ASN A 187 -7.58 3.64 -18.68
N SER A 188 -6.65 4.07 -19.51
CA SER A 188 -6.47 3.63 -20.89
C SER A 188 -5.80 2.25 -20.97
N ALA A 189 -4.99 1.90 -19.97
CA ALA A 189 -4.32 0.61 -19.90
C ALA A 189 -5.27 -0.50 -19.42
N TYR A 190 -6.15 -0.24 -18.45
CA TYR A 190 -6.89 -1.28 -17.74
C TYR A 190 -8.39 -1.28 -18.00
N LEU A 191 -9.05 -0.13 -18.26
CA LEU A 191 -10.48 -0.15 -18.58
C LEU A 191 -10.80 -0.99 -19.83
N PRO A 192 -10.02 -0.95 -20.92
CA PRO A 192 -10.28 -1.82 -22.07
C PRO A 192 -10.17 -3.32 -21.77
N GLN A 193 -9.45 -3.69 -20.70
CA GLN A 193 -9.36 -5.07 -20.23
C GLN A 193 -10.54 -5.42 -19.31
N LEU A 194 -10.98 -4.47 -18.48
CA LEU A 194 -12.09 -4.65 -17.53
C LEU A 194 -13.46 -4.62 -18.20
N PHE A 195 -13.69 -3.74 -19.18
CA PHE A 195 -15.00 -3.56 -19.84
C PHE A 195 -15.57 -4.87 -20.41
N PRO A 196 -14.82 -5.66 -21.20
CA PRO A 196 -15.30 -6.93 -21.74
C PRO A 196 -15.70 -7.93 -20.64
N LEU A 197 -14.99 -7.91 -19.51
CA LEU A 197 -15.27 -8.77 -18.35
C LEU A 197 -16.58 -8.40 -17.65
N MET A 198 -17.06 -7.18 -17.86
CA MET A 198 -18.36 -6.70 -17.39
C MET A 198 -19.47 -6.85 -18.42
N GLY A 199 -19.17 -7.43 -19.60
CA GLY A 199 -20.10 -7.51 -20.73
C GLY A 199 -20.24 -6.20 -21.52
N LEU A 200 -19.31 -5.26 -21.36
CA LEU A 200 -19.28 -3.99 -22.07
C LEU A 200 -18.30 -4.02 -23.25
N ASP A 201 -18.62 -3.29 -24.31
CA ASP A 201 -17.73 -3.11 -25.45
C ASP A 201 -16.69 -2.02 -25.14
N ALA A 202 -15.41 -2.41 -25.04
CA ALA A 202 -14.31 -1.49 -24.80
C ALA A 202 -14.15 -0.42 -25.89
N THR A 203 -14.64 -0.64 -27.12
CA THR A 203 -14.60 0.36 -28.19
C THR A 203 -15.60 1.50 -27.99
N GLN A 204 -16.56 1.33 -27.08
CA GLN A 204 -17.59 2.31 -26.74
C GLN A 204 -17.23 3.17 -25.51
N ILE A 205 -16.00 3.07 -25.00
CA ILE A 205 -15.54 3.92 -23.90
C ILE A 205 -15.44 5.36 -24.40
N ASP A 206 -16.33 6.23 -23.91
CA ASP A 206 -16.33 7.65 -24.22
C ASP A 206 -15.95 8.49 -22.99
N TYR A 207 -14.66 8.78 -22.86
CA TYR A 207 -14.13 9.57 -21.75
C TYR A 207 -14.69 11.00 -21.66
N VAL A 208 -15.32 11.51 -22.73
CA VAL A 208 -15.79 12.90 -22.82
C VAL A 208 -17.29 12.99 -22.56
N ALA A 209 -18.10 12.23 -23.31
CA ALA A 209 -19.55 12.33 -23.23
C ALA A 209 -20.15 11.48 -22.08
N LEU A 210 -19.49 10.40 -21.70
CA LEU A 210 -19.92 9.51 -20.61
C LEU A 210 -18.72 8.93 -19.88
N HIS A 211 -18.15 9.69 -18.93
CA HIS A 211 -16.99 9.24 -18.18
C HIS A 211 -17.20 7.82 -17.59
N PRO A 212 -16.19 6.91 -17.66
CA PRO A 212 -16.34 5.51 -17.21
C PRO A 212 -16.91 5.35 -15.79
N SER A 213 -16.64 6.28 -14.88
CA SER A 213 -17.19 6.29 -13.52
C SER A 213 -18.73 6.34 -13.46
N PHE A 214 -19.41 6.72 -14.55
CA PHE A 214 -20.88 6.79 -14.62
C PHE A 214 -21.56 5.52 -15.16
N TYR A 215 -20.79 4.50 -15.57
CA TYR A 215 -21.37 3.23 -16.03
C TYR A 215 -21.93 2.44 -14.83
N PRO A 216 -23.21 2.00 -14.85
CA PRO A 216 -23.79 1.22 -13.77
C PRO A 216 -23.03 -0.07 -13.45
N GLU A 217 -22.42 -0.69 -14.46
CA GLU A 217 -21.59 -1.89 -14.34
C GLU A 217 -20.36 -1.61 -13.48
N ILE A 218 -19.70 -0.46 -13.67
CA ILE A 218 -18.55 -0.03 -12.87
C ILE A 218 -18.95 0.11 -11.39
N ALA A 219 -20.14 0.67 -11.11
CA ALA A 219 -20.65 0.77 -9.74
C ALA A 219 -20.96 -0.61 -9.14
N LEU A 220 -21.59 -1.52 -9.89
CA LEU A 220 -21.84 -2.90 -9.44
C LEU A 220 -20.52 -3.63 -9.15
N TRP A 221 -19.52 -3.45 -9.99
CA TRP A 221 -18.19 -4.00 -9.79
C TRP A 221 -17.49 -3.44 -8.56
N ALA A 222 -17.58 -2.13 -8.34
CA ALA A 222 -17.09 -1.50 -7.11
C ALA A 222 -17.66 -2.19 -5.87
N THR A 223 -18.96 -2.51 -5.83
CA THR A 223 -19.55 -3.19 -4.65
C THR A 223 -18.92 -4.55 -4.31
N LEU A 224 -18.38 -5.26 -5.30
CA LEU A 224 -17.69 -6.54 -5.10
C LEU A 224 -16.26 -6.34 -4.58
N PHE A 225 -15.59 -5.27 -5.03
CA PHE A 225 -14.20 -4.92 -4.75
C PHE A 225 -14.04 -4.20 -3.41
N ASP A 226 -14.97 -3.30 -3.07
CA ASP A 226 -14.92 -2.38 -1.92
C ASP A 226 -14.65 -3.07 -0.58
N ARG A 227 -15.03 -4.36 -0.48
CA ARG A 227 -14.79 -5.19 0.71
C ARG A 227 -13.32 -5.57 0.94
N GLY A 228 -12.45 -5.31 -0.02
CA GLY A 228 -10.99 -5.44 0.05
C GLY A 228 -10.29 -4.11 -0.26
N ASP A 229 -11.03 -3.00 -0.23
CA ASP A 229 -10.53 -1.64 -0.46
C ASP A 229 -10.34 -0.91 0.87
N SER A 230 -9.43 0.08 0.92
CA SER A 230 -9.15 0.88 2.11
C SER A 230 -10.37 1.61 2.66
N MET A 231 -11.30 2.08 1.79
CA MET A 231 -12.49 2.83 2.21
C MET A 231 -13.42 2.01 3.11
N GLY A 232 -13.49 0.68 2.89
CA GLY A 232 -14.27 -0.23 3.73
C GLY A 232 -13.75 -0.33 5.18
N TYR A 233 -12.49 0.00 5.41
CA TYR A 233 -11.80 -0.15 6.69
C TYR A 233 -11.42 1.19 7.33
N ALA A 234 -11.38 2.27 6.55
CA ALA A 234 -10.98 3.60 7.00
C ALA A 234 -11.78 4.11 8.21
N ARG A 235 -13.09 3.82 8.28
CA ARG A 235 -13.91 4.20 9.45
C ARG A 235 -13.52 3.45 10.72
N THR A 236 -13.08 2.20 10.61
CA THR A 236 -12.54 1.44 11.75
C THR A 236 -11.19 2.02 12.16
N LEU A 237 -10.31 2.30 11.19
CA LEU A 237 -9.03 2.96 11.44
C LEU A 237 -9.18 4.34 12.09
N ARG A 238 -10.18 5.13 11.67
CA ARG A 238 -10.51 6.44 12.28
C ARG A 238 -10.73 6.33 13.79
N ARG A 239 -11.40 5.26 14.25
CA ARG A 239 -11.73 5.03 15.65
C ARG A 239 -10.56 4.48 16.47
N SER A 240 -9.58 3.83 15.83
CA SER A 240 -8.35 3.35 16.49
C SER A 240 -7.53 4.51 17.09
N ASP A 241 -6.67 4.19 18.05
CA ASP A 241 -5.75 5.13 18.68
C ASP A 241 -4.45 5.37 17.89
N THR A 242 -4.34 4.80 16.68
CA THR A 242 -3.17 4.94 15.81
C THR A 242 -3.05 6.37 15.25
N ASN A 243 -1.84 6.91 15.29
CA ASN A 243 -1.50 8.17 14.62
C ASN A 243 -1.35 7.92 13.12
N VAL A 244 -1.92 8.77 12.27
CA VAL A 244 -1.89 8.55 10.81
C VAL A 244 -1.42 9.79 10.08
N LEU A 245 -0.37 9.64 9.27
CA LEU A 245 0.04 10.64 8.29
C LEU A 245 -0.30 10.11 6.90
N LEU A 246 -1.07 10.86 6.13
CA LEU A 246 -1.23 10.64 4.69
C LEU A 246 -0.33 11.59 3.92
N THR A 247 0.10 11.18 2.73
CA THR A 247 0.78 12.07 1.79
C THR A 247 0.14 12.00 0.41
N MET A 248 0.16 13.12 -0.30
CA MET A 248 -0.41 13.27 -1.63
C MET A 248 0.49 14.15 -2.50
N ALA A 249 0.67 13.79 -3.76
CA ALA A 249 1.19 14.71 -4.78
C ALA A 249 0.02 15.48 -5.39
N LEU A 250 0.17 16.80 -5.58
CA LEU A 250 -0.80 17.56 -6.36
C LEU A 250 -0.82 17.02 -7.80
N HIS A 251 -2.01 16.74 -8.33
CA HIS A 251 -2.18 16.16 -9.67
C HIS A 251 -1.49 14.79 -9.88
N ASP A 252 -1.45 13.96 -8.82
CA ASP A 252 -0.96 12.57 -8.90
C ASP A 252 -1.62 11.81 -10.07
N GLU A 253 -0.78 11.37 -10.99
CA GLU A 253 -1.14 10.74 -12.25
C GLU A 253 -1.56 9.28 -12.11
N THR A 254 -1.30 8.67 -10.96
CA THR A 254 -1.59 7.25 -10.68
C THR A 254 -2.76 7.11 -9.71
N LEU A 255 -2.72 7.79 -8.56
CA LEU A 255 -3.76 7.81 -7.54
C LEU A 255 -4.41 9.20 -7.50
N PRO A 256 -5.55 9.40 -8.16
CA PRO A 256 -6.18 10.71 -8.26
C PRO A 256 -6.45 11.34 -6.90
N ASN A 257 -6.28 12.66 -6.79
CA ASN A 257 -6.40 13.37 -5.52
C ASN A 257 -7.76 13.18 -4.85
N VAL A 258 -8.85 13.03 -5.61
CA VAL A 258 -10.18 12.71 -5.03
C VAL A 258 -10.16 11.43 -4.19
N ASN A 259 -9.38 10.42 -4.56
CA ASN A 259 -9.27 9.16 -3.81
C ASN A 259 -8.49 9.35 -2.51
N THR A 260 -7.37 10.08 -2.54
CA THR A 260 -6.55 10.36 -1.36
C THR A 260 -7.26 11.31 -0.39
N GLU A 261 -7.87 12.38 -0.90
CA GLU A 261 -8.68 13.32 -0.12
C GLU A 261 -9.88 12.62 0.51
N SER A 262 -10.58 11.74 -0.22
CA SER A 262 -11.70 10.98 0.33
C SER A 262 -11.27 10.08 1.49
N LEU A 263 -10.12 9.41 1.38
CA LEU A 263 -9.56 8.61 2.47
C LEU A 263 -9.20 9.49 3.67
N ALA A 264 -8.54 10.63 3.45
CA ALA A 264 -8.22 11.58 4.51
C ALA A 264 -9.47 12.12 5.21
N ARG A 265 -10.54 12.41 4.46
CA ARG A 265 -11.82 12.87 5.02
C ARG A 265 -12.45 11.82 5.91
N VAL A 266 -12.44 10.54 5.51
CA VAL A 266 -12.96 9.46 6.36
C VAL A 266 -12.12 9.30 7.63
N LEU A 267 -10.82 9.56 7.56
CA LEU A 267 -9.91 9.44 8.69
C LEU A 267 -9.92 10.65 9.63
N ASP A 268 -10.64 11.74 9.33
CA ASP A 268 -10.50 13.04 9.99
C ASP A 268 -9.04 13.56 9.97
N ALA A 269 -8.38 13.43 8.82
CA ALA A 269 -7.03 13.92 8.60
C ALA A 269 -7.08 15.29 7.88
N PRO A 270 -6.88 16.42 8.60
CA PRO A 270 -6.87 17.73 7.97
C PRO A 270 -5.68 17.89 7.01
N MET A 271 -5.86 18.66 5.95
CA MET A 271 -4.85 18.90 4.91
C MET A 271 -3.83 19.95 5.33
N LEU A 272 -2.57 19.74 4.94
CA LEU A 272 -1.45 20.65 5.13
C LEU A 272 -0.77 20.93 3.79
N GLY A 273 -0.28 22.15 3.61
CA GLY A 273 0.50 22.52 2.42
C GLY A 273 -0.33 22.91 1.19
N GLY A 274 -1.66 23.00 1.33
CA GLY A 274 -2.55 23.48 0.27
C GLY A 274 -4.02 23.37 0.67
N GLU A 275 -4.89 23.53 -0.32
CA GLU A 275 -6.35 23.44 -0.19
C GLU A 275 -6.86 22.16 -0.85
N PRO A 276 -7.88 21.49 -0.28
CA PRO A 276 -8.49 20.33 -0.90
C PRO A 276 -9.23 20.73 -2.19
N LEU A 277 -9.19 19.86 -3.19
CA LEU A 277 -9.74 20.14 -4.53
C LEU A 277 -11.09 19.46 -4.78
N TYR A 278 -11.35 18.32 -4.13
CA TYR A 278 -12.45 17.43 -4.51
C TYR A 278 -13.42 17.13 -3.37
N VAL A 279 -12.93 17.13 -2.12
CA VAL A 279 -13.79 16.89 -0.96
C VAL A 279 -13.63 18.01 0.06
N ASP A 280 -14.66 18.21 0.87
CA ASP A 280 -14.59 19.10 2.02
C ASP A 280 -13.61 18.52 3.07
N LEU A 281 -12.53 19.23 3.35
CA LEU A 281 -11.48 18.82 4.29
C LEU A 281 -11.00 20.05 5.05
N ASP A 282 -10.90 19.93 6.37
CA ASP A 282 -10.30 21.00 7.18
C ASP A 282 -8.83 21.18 6.78
N THR A 283 -8.37 22.41 6.67
CA THR A 283 -6.97 22.76 6.45
C THR A 283 -6.27 23.10 7.77
N THR A 284 -4.97 22.82 7.88
CA THR A 284 -4.19 23.12 9.07
C THR A 284 -2.70 23.30 8.75
N THR A 285 -1.90 23.60 9.77
CA THR A 285 -0.45 23.82 9.66
C THR A 285 0.33 22.97 10.66
N ALA A 286 1.55 22.60 10.31
CA ALA A 286 2.45 21.87 11.20
C ALA A 286 2.93 22.75 12.38
N PRO A 287 3.34 22.13 13.52
CA PRO A 287 3.31 20.70 13.81
C PRO A 287 1.93 20.23 14.26
N LEU A 288 1.55 19.01 13.84
CA LEU A 288 0.36 18.34 14.32
C LEU A 288 0.67 17.51 15.56
N ARG A 289 -0.15 17.67 16.61
CA ARG A 289 -0.09 16.86 17.83
C ARG A 289 -1.47 16.73 18.43
N GLY A 290 -1.98 15.51 18.54
CA GLY A 290 -3.24 15.24 19.23
C GLY A 290 -4.43 16.03 18.67
N ASN A 291 -4.41 16.33 17.36
CA ASN A 291 -5.37 17.21 16.70
C ASN A 291 -6.69 16.51 16.32
N ALA A 292 -6.79 15.19 16.49
CA ALA A 292 -7.98 14.41 16.15
C ALA A 292 -8.50 13.63 17.37
N VAL A 293 -9.81 13.75 17.62
CA VAL A 293 -10.53 13.07 18.71
C VAL A 293 -11.71 12.30 18.14
N SER A 294 -11.79 11.01 18.43
CA SER A 294 -12.86 10.07 18.07
C SER A 294 -13.07 9.09 19.23
N ASP A 295 -14.30 8.93 19.71
CA ASP A 295 -14.59 8.03 20.84
C ASP A 295 -13.75 8.31 22.11
N GLY A 296 -13.37 9.58 22.35
CA GLY A 296 -12.66 10.02 23.56
C GLY A 296 -11.14 9.83 23.55
N THR A 297 -10.58 9.14 22.56
CA THR A 297 -9.12 9.01 22.42
C THR A 297 -8.54 10.22 21.69
N THR A 298 -7.32 10.65 22.02
CA THR A 298 -6.61 11.70 21.28
C THR A 298 -5.55 11.08 20.39
N ARG A 299 -5.45 11.50 19.13
CA ARG A 299 -4.43 11.03 18.17
C ARG A 299 -4.01 12.14 17.21
N THR A 300 -2.91 11.91 16.51
CA THR A 300 -2.39 12.84 15.50
C THR A 300 -2.79 12.36 14.11
N ARG A 301 -3.40 13.23 13.31
CA ARG A 301 -3.79 12.92 11.93
C ARG A 301 -3.54 14.09 10.99
N GLY A 302 -3.08 13.82 9.78
CA GLY A 302 -2.94 14.87 8.77
C GLY A 302 -2.70 14.30 7.38
N LEU A 303 -3.04 15.08 6.36
CA LEU A 303 -2.75 14.83 4.96
C LEU A 303 -1.76 15.90 4.47
N GLN A 304 -0.51 15.52 4.22
CA GLN A 304 0.48 16.43 3.66
C GLN A 304 0.41 16.43 2.13
N LEU A 305 0.13 17.60 1.55
CA LEU A 305 0.25 17.84 0.11
C LEU A 305 1.69 18.18 -0.24
N PHE A 306 2.19 17.58 -1.31
CA PHE A 306 3.46 17.92 -1.96
C PHE A 306 3.19 18.53 -3.34
N ASP A 307 3.79 19.69 -3.59
CA ASP A 307 3.79 20.40 -4.87
C ASP A 307 5.12 21.20 -5.00
N PRO A 308 5.97 20.93 -6.00
CA PRO A 308 5.81 19.91 -7.05
C PRO A 308 6.11 18.49 -6.56
N ALA A 309 5.33 17.51 -7.03
CA ALA A 309 5.57 16.07 -6.83
C ALA A 309 4.81 15.24 -7.88
N ASN A 310 5.14 13.95 -8.02
CA ASN A 310 4.39 12.94 -8.77
C ASN A 310 4.13 11.72 -7.87
N HIS A 311 3.50 10.67 -8.40
CA HIS A 311 3.23 9.47 -7.61
C HIS A 311 4.51 8.86 -6.99
N GLY A 312 5.62 8.90 -7.74
CA GLY A 312 6.92 8.33 -7.40
C GLY A 312 7.72 9.04 -6.31
N ALA A 313 7.22 10.10 -5.69
CA ALA A 313 8.02 11.01 -4.84
C ALA A 313 8.70 10.38 -3.60
N LEU A 314 8.34 9.16 -3.17
CA LEU A 314 9.00 8.42 -2.09
C LEU A 314 9.89 7.27 -2.56
N LEU A 315 9.89 6.96 -3.85
CA LEU A 315 10.68 5.88 -4.39
C LEU A 315 12.01 6.41 -4.91
N TRP A 316 13.05 5.59 -4.75
CA TRP A 316 14.33 5.83 -5.38
C TRP A 316 14.19 5.62 -6.90
N GLU A 317 14.22 6.69 -7.67
CA GLU A 317 14.43 6.60 -9.12
C GLU A 317 15.91 6.29 -9.36
N SER A 318 16.20 5.05 -9.78
CA SER A 318 17.50 4.69 -10.37
C SER A 318 17.55 5.06 -11.85
#